data_AF-A0A2E1DXV3-F1
#
_entry.id   AF-A0A2E1DXV3-F1
#
_cell.length_a   1.000
_cell.length_b   1.000
_cell.length_c   1.000
_cell.angle_alpha   90.00
_cell.angle_beta   90.00
_cell.angle_gamma   90.00
#
_symmetry.space_group_name_H-M   'P 1'
#
loop_
_entity.id
_entity.type
_entity.pdbx_description
1 polymer ?
#
loop_
_entity_poly.entity_id
_entity_poly.type
_entity_poly.pdbx_seq_one_letter_code
_entity_poly.pdbx_strand_id
1 'polypeptide(L)'
;GTSLNGDLILPNGKAVNADNAQEPISDEIYYIVPDKCTECKGFHEEPQCAAVCPVDCCVPDEQNVETEEQLLSKQRFMHPDN
;
A
#
# COMPACT_ATOMS: atom_id res chain seq x y z
N GLY A 1 -2.35 -5.85 9.59
CA GLY A 1 -1.48 -4.67 9.43
C GLY A 1 -0.14 -5.10 8.89
N THR A 2 0.86 -4.23 8.94
CA THR A 2 2.28 -4.55 8.63
C THR A 2 3.01 -5.05 9.88
N SER A 3 4.20 -5.62 9.75
CA SER A 3 5.09 -5.96 10.89
C SER A 3 6.05 -4.82 11.28
N LEU A 4 5.83 -3.61 10.76
CA LEU A 4 6.71 -2.44 10.97
C LEU A 4 6.40 -1.76 12.31
N ASN A 5 7.43 -1.36 13.06
CA ASN A 5 7.30 -0.69 14.37
C ASN A 5 8.39 0.40 14.51
N GLY A 6 8.13 1.42 15.32
CA GLY A 6 9.09 2.50 15.60
C GLY A 6 9.41 3.39 14.39
N ASP A 7 10.56 4.07 14.43
CA ASP A 7 11.03 4.95 13.37
C ASP A 7 11.68 4.16 12.22
N LEU A 8 11.28 4.45 10.97
CA LEU A 8 11.78 3.79 9.77
C LEU A 8 11.76 4.70 8.55
N ILE A 9 12.48 4.28 7.50
CA ILE A 9 12.46 4.89 6.19
C ILE A 9 11.69 3.96 5.24
N LEU A 10 10.61 4.47 4.65
CA LEU A 10 9.84 3.73 3.63
C LEU A 10 10.64 3.60 2.33
N PRO A 11 10.26 2.66 1.43
CA PRO A 11 10.95 2.46 0.15
C PRO A 11 11.05 3.72 -0.74
N ASN A 12 10.14 4.68 -0.56
CA ASN A 12 10.16 5.97 -1.25
C ASN A 12 11.08 7.02 -0.59
N GLY A 13 11.81 6.66 0.47
CA GLY A 13 12.70 7.56 1.21
C GLY A 13 12.02 8.38 2.32
N LYS A 14 10.71 8.23 2.53
CA LYS A 14 9.99 8.98 3.58
C LYS A 14 10.30 8.42 4.96
N ALA A 15 10.78 9.28 5.86
CA ALA A 15 10.89 8.96 7.28
C ALA A 15 9.51 8.98 7.95
N VAL A 16 9.16 7.88 8.61
CA VAL A 16 7.88 7.72 9.33
C VAL A 16 8.10 6.99 10.64
N ASN A 17 7.18 7.17 11.59
CA ASN A 17 7.05 6.31 12.75
C ASN A 17 5.81 5.42 12.56
N ALA A 18 5.97 4.10 12.60
CA ALA A 18 4.88 3.14 12.36
C ALA A 18 3.88 3.06 13.53
N ASP A 19 4.27 3.48 14.73
CA ASP A 19 3.43 3.45 15.93
C ASP A 19 2.46 4.65 15.98
N ASN A 20 2.74 5.69 15.18
CA ASN A 20 1.91 6.89 15.11
C ASN A 20 0.66 6.66 14.27
N ALA A 21 -0.50 6.96 14.87
CA ALA A 21 -1.76 7.09 14.14
C ALA A 21 -1.66 8.18 13.06
N GLN A 22 -2.22 7.93 11.89
CA GLN A 22 -2.29 8.87 10.78
C GLN A 22 -3.72 9.36 10.63
N GLU A 23 -3.92 10.67 10.59
CA GLU A 23 -5.24 11.24 10.29
C GLU A 23 -5.57 11.05 8.80
N PRO A 24 -6.84 10.80 8.46
CA PRO A 24 -7.26 10.67 7.08
C PRO A 24 -7.15 12.02 6.35
N ILE A 25 -6.83 11.97 5.05
CA ILE A 25 -6.82 13.17 4.19
C ILE A 25 -8.24 13.70 3.95
N SER A 26 -9.26 12.83 4.03
CA SER A 26 -10.67 13.18 3.86
C SER A 26 -11.55 12.19 4.61
N ASP A 27 -12.66 12.69 5.16
CA ASP A 27 -13.73 11.88 5.74
C ASP A 27 -14.82 11.50 4.72
N GLU A 28 -14.74 12.03 3.49
CA GLU A 28 -15.76 11.85 2.45
C GLU A 28 -15.34 10.85 1.37
N ILE A 29 -14.03 10.68 1.15
CA ILE A 29 -13.48 9.78 0.14
C ILE A 29 -12.43 8.85 0.73
N TYR A 30 -12.42 7.61 0.24
CA TYR A 30 -11.30 6.70 0.46
C TYR A 30 -10.18 7.02 -0.52
N TYR A 31 -8.94 6.86 -0.05
CA TYR A 31 -7.74 7.02 -0.87
C TYR A 31 -6.78 5.86 -0.62
N ILE A 32 -5.98 5.54 -1.63
CA ILE A 32 -4.93 4.53 -1.54
C ILE A 32 -3.61 5.27 -1.33
N VAL A 33 -2.79 4.80 -0.39
CA VAL A 33 -1.42 5.30 -0.19
C VAL A 33 -0.49 4.47 -1.10
N PRO A 34 0.07 5.04 -2.19
CA PRO A 34 0.85 4.27 -3.17
C PRO A 34 2.04 3.55 -2.54
N ASP A 35 2.70 4.18 -1.56
CA ASP A 35 3.83 3.62 -0.83
C ASP A 35 3.52 2.29 -0.10
N LYS A 36 2.23 1.99 0.12
CA LYS A 36 1.75 0.79 0.80
C LYS A 36 0.92 -0.11 -0.11
N CYS A 37 0.58 0.33 -1.33
CA CYS A 37 -0.16 -0.49 -2.28
C CYS A 37 0.79 -1.49 -2.96
N THR A 38 0.49 -2.78 -2.86
CA THR A 38 1.25 -3.84 -3.56
C THR A 38 0.50 -4.39 -4.77
N GLU A 39 -0.59 -3.73 -5.18
CA GLU A 39 -1.57 -4.30 -6.13
C GLU A 39 -2.00 -5.73 -5.75
N CYS A 40 -2.04 -6.00 -4.45
CA CYS A 40 -2.24 -7.32 -3.85
C CYS A 40 -1.19 -8.39 -4.20
N LYS A 41 -0.11 -8.06 -4.93
CA LYS A 41 0.98 -9.01 -5.20
C LYS A 41 1.60 -9.51 -3.90
N GLY A 42 1.84 -10.82 -3.86
CA GLY A 42 2.26 -11.56 -2.66
C GLY A 42 1.12 -11.98 -1.73
N PHE A 43 -0.13 -11.62 -2.03
CA PHE A 43 -1.31 -12.03 -1.25
C PHE A 43 -2.40 -12.66 -2.12
N HIS A 44 -2.74 -12.01 -3.24
CA HIS A 44 -3.78 -12.43 -4.17
C HIS A 44 -3.33 -12.23 -5.61
N GLU A 45 -3.99 -12.90 -6.54
CA GLU A 45 -3.70 -12.77 -7.98
C GLU A 45 -4.18 -11.42 -8.54
N GLU A 46 -5.26 -10.87 -7.97
CA GLU A 46 -5.92 -9.64 -8.40
C GLU A 46 -6.17 -8.64 -7.24
N PRO A 47 -6.24 -7.32 -7.51
CA PRO A 47 -6.52 -6.29 -6.50
C PRO A 47 -7.89 -6.46 -5.84
N GLN A 48 -7.88 -6.75 -4.54
CA GLN A 48 -9.12 -7.00 -3.78
C GLN A 48 -9.98 -5.73 -3.62
N CYS A 49 -9.37 -4.55 -3.55
CA CYS A 49 -10.11 -3.28 -3.50
C CYS A 49 -10.95 -3.04 -4.77
N ALA A 50 -10.39 -3.35 -5.95
CA ALA A 50 -11.09 -3.24 -7.22
C ALA A 50 -12.21 -4.28 -7.32
N ALA A 51 -11.97 -5.52 -6.88
CA ALA A 51 -12.94 -6.60 -6.96
C ALA A 51 -14.23 -6.36 -6.14
N VAL A 52 -14.17 -5.56 -5.08
CA VAL A 52 -15.32 -5.30 -4.19
C VAL A 52 -15.92 -3.90 -4.34
N CYS A 53 -15.30 -3.02 -5.14
CA CYS A 53 -15.74 -1.65 -5.27
C CYS A 53 -17.08 -1.59 -6.02
N PRO A 54 -18.17 -1.04 -5.44
CA PRO A 54 -19.48 -1.01 -6.09
C PRO A 54 -19.57 -0.01 -7.25
N VAL A 55 -18.55 0.82 -7.46
CA VAL A 55 -18.51 1.91 -8.45
C VAL A 55 -17.24 1.88 -9.30
N ASP A 56 -16.49 0.78 -9.27
CA ASP A 56 -15.30 0.54 -10.09
C ASP A 56 -14.25 1.68 -10.07
N CYS A 57 -14.07 2.34 -8.91
CA CYS A 57 -13.19 3.52 -8.82
C CYS A 57 -11.73 3.21 -8.48
N CYS A 58 -11.40 1.97 -8.11
CA CYS A 58 -10.02 1.55 -7.85
C CYS A 58 -9.35 1.08 -9.14
N VAL A 59 -8.77 2.02 -9.89
CA VAL A 59 -8.11 1.78 -11.18
C VAL A 59 -6.57 1.92 -11.07
N PRO A 60 -5.79 1.38 -12.03
CA PRO A 60 -4.33 1.58 -12.05
C PRO A 60 -3.94 3.06 -12.06
N ASP A 61 -2.92 3.41 -11.27
CA ASP A 61 -2.41 4.78 -11.16
C ASP A 61 -1.25 5.01 -12.13
N GLU A 62 -1.49 5.78 -13.19
CA GLU A 62 -0.48 6.10 -14.22
C GLU A 62 0.72 6.88 -13.68
N GLN A 63 0.60 7.52 -12.50
CA GLN A 63 1.71 8.25 -11.88
C GLN A 63 2.58 7.35 -10.98
N ASN A 64 2.10 6.15 -10.64
CA ASN A 64 2.78 5.21 -9.74
C ASN A 64 2.84 3.82 -10.37
N VAL A 65 3.35 3.74 -11.60
CA VAL A 65 3.54 2.45 -12.30
C VAL A 65 4.73 1.72 -11.70
N GLU A 66 4.49 0.52 -11.19
CA GLU A 66 5.49 -0.33 -10.56
C GLU A 66 5.59 -1.68 -11.27
N THR A 67 6.80 -2.25 -11.32
CA THR A 67 6.99 -3.63 -11.80
C THR A 67 6.53 -4.62 -10.73
N GLU A 68 6.23 -5.85 -11.15
CA GLU A 68 5.89 -6.92 -10.21
C GLU A 68 6.99 -7.14 -9.16
N GLU A 69 8.26 -7.02 -9.54
CA GLU A 69 9.38 -7.10 -8.61
C GLU A 69 9.35 -6.01 -7.55
N GLN A 70 9.03 -4.76 -7.93
CA GLN A 70 8.89 -3.63 -7.00
C GLN A 70 7.73 -3.86 -6.03
N LEU A 71 6.58 -4.31 -6.54
CA LEU A 71 5.39 -4.61 -5.74
C LEU A 71 5.65 -5.73 -4.73
N LEU A 72 6.31 -6.82 -5.15
CA LEU A 72 6.70 -7.92 -4.28
C LEU A 72 7.77 -7.50 -3.26
N SER A 73 8.69 -6.61 -3.64
CA SER A 73 9.67 -6.05 -2.70
C SER A 73 9.01 -5.21 -1.61
N LYS A 74 8.00 -4.41 -1.98
CA LYS A 74 7.20 -3.62 -1.03
C LYS A 74 6.42 -4.53 -0.07
N GLN A 75 5.83 -5.62 -0.59
CA GLN A 75 5.16 -6.62 0.24
C GLN A 75 6.13 -7.21 1.28
N ARG A 76 7.30 -7.70 0.87
CA ARG A 76 8.29 -8.28 1.78
C ARG A 76 8.81 -7.30 2.81
N PHE A 77 9.00 -6.04 2.42
CA PHE A 77 9.41 -4.98 3.34
C PHE A 77 8.37 -4.78 4.46
N MET A 78 7.08 -4.71 4.10
CA MET A 78 6.01 -4.48 5.08
C MET A 78 5.62 -5.73 5.87
N HIS A 79 5.84 -6.92 5.29
CA HIS A 79 5.43 -8.21 5.83
C HIS A 79 6.59 -9.23 5.74
N PRO A 80 7.70 -9.01 6.47
CA PRO A 80 8.88 -9.86 6.41
C PRO A 80 8.64 -11.31 6.88
N ASP A 81 7.55 -11.55 7.61
CA ASP A 81 7.20 -12.86 8.17
C ASP A 81 6.20 -13.66 7.30
N ASN A 82 5.81 -13.14 6.13
CA ASN A 82 4.89 -13.76 5.17
C ASN A 82 5.61 -14.26 3.92
#